data_AF-A0A8J7I745-F1
#
_entry.id   AF-A0A8J7I745-F1
#
_cell.length_a   1.000
_cell.length_b   1.000
_cell.length_c   1.000
_cell.angle_alpha   90.00
_cell.angle_beta   90.00
_cell.angle_gamma   90.00
#
_symmetry.space_group_name_H-M   'P 1'
#
loop_
_entity.id
_entity.type
_entity.pdbx_description
1 polymer ?
#
loop_
_entity_poly.entity_id
_entity_poly.type
_entity_poly.pdbx_seq_one_letter_code
_entity_poly.pdbx_strand_id
1 'polypeptide(L)'
;MRRDAIFYTIFKRTPRLFFELVEQPPPEASSYRFESVEVKEPTFRIDGVFLPPPNTKPQTIFFAEVQFQIDVITTIAVYKFANLSREEVEAMLGVKLEETRVYQEAKEEGRQEGRQEGRQEVKLELVPRFLARGMSMEEVAQLLSLTIEQVTLATEQES
;
A
#
# COMPACT_ATOMS: atom_id res chain seq x y z
N MET A 1 17.94 10.36 3.53
CA MET A 1 19.06 9.71 4.24
C MET A 1 18.85 8.22 4.52
N ARG A 2 17.75 7.75 5.14
CA ARG A 2 17.55 6.28 5.33
C ARG A 2 17.15 5.54 4.03
N ARG A 3 16.49 6.21 3.09
CA ARG A 3 15.99 5.64 1.82
C ARG A 3 17.07 5.48 0.75
N ASP A 4 18.04 6.37 0.76
CA ASP A 4 19.26 6.34 -0.06
C ASP A 4 20.06 5.05 0.20
N ALA A 5 20.03 4.53 1.43
CA ALA A 5 20.81 3.37 1.86
C ALA A 5 20.37 2.04 1.21
N ILE A 6 19.07 1.83 1.01
CA ILE A 6 18.56 0.59 0.40
C ILE A 6 18.90 0.57 -1.09
N PHE A 7 18.61 1.65 -1.81
CA PHE A 7 18.99 1.79 -3.22
C PHE A 7 20.50 1.61 -3.41
N TYR A 8 21.28 2.32 -2.60
CA TYR A 8 22.74 2.21 -2.62
C TYR A 8 23.18 0.76 -2.41
N THR A 9 22.63 0.06 -1.41
CA THR A 9 23.01 -1.33 -1.11
C THR A 9 22.65 -2.28 -2.26
N ILE A 10 21.47 -2.13 -2.87
CA ILE A 10 21.01 -2.97 -3.97
C ILE A 10 21.93 -2.82 -5.18
N PHE A 11 22.13 -1.58 -5.66
CA PHE A 11 22.90 -1.36 -6.88
C PHE A 11 24.41 -1.48 -6.66
N LYS A 12 24.91 -1.32 -5.43
CA LYS A 12 26.29 -1.66 -5.08
C LYS A 12 26.55 -3.16 -5.19
N ARG A 13 25.57 -3.99 -4.81
CA ARG A 13 25.68 -5.45 -4.85
C ARG A 13 25.41 -6.02 -6.24
N THR A 14 24.40 -5.48 -6.92
CA THR A 14 23.93 -6.00 -8.21
C THR A 14 23.57 -4.84 -9.16
N PRO A 15 24.57 -4.19 -9.80
CA PRO A 15 24.32 -3.09 -10.73
C PRO A 15 23.42 -3.47 -11.92
N ARG A 16 23.50 -4.73 -12.37
CA ARG A 16 22.76 -5.25 -13.53
C ARG A 16 21.24 -5.04 -13.44
N LEU A 17 20.66 -5.05 -12.24
CA LEU A 17 19.22 -4.91 -12.04
C LEU A 17 18.65 -3.63 -12.66
N PHE A 18 19.45 -2.57 -12.76
CA PHE A 18 19.02 -1.32 -13.38
C PHE A 18 18.64 -1.53 -14.84
N PHE A 19 19.39 -2.38 -15.55
CA PHE A 19 19.19 -2.66 -16.97
C PHE A 19 17.99 -3.57 -17.25
N GLU A 20 17.35 -4.13 -16.22
CA GLU A 20 16.05 -4.80 -16.37
C GLU A 20 14.90 -3.78 -16.54
N LEU A 21 15.12 -2.53 -16.12
CA LEU A 21 14.16 -1.45 -16.24
C LEU A 21 14.35 -0.62 -17.52
N VAL A 22 15.45 -0.83 -18.24
CA VAL A 22 15.79 -0.10 -19.47
C VAL A 22 15.30 -0.91 -20.66
N GLU A 23 14.53 -0.29 -21.56
CA GLU A 23 13.96 -0.96 -22.73
C GLU A 23 15.02 -1.54 -23.68
N GLN A 24 16.16 -0.85 -23.80
CA GLN A 24 17.29 -1.25 -24.66
C GLN A 24 18.60 -1.25 -23.88
N PRO A 25 18.90 -2.32 -23.12
CA PRO A 25 20.12 -2.40 -22.35
C PRO A 25 21.34 -2.69 -23.27
N PRO A 26 22.53 -2.17 -22.95
CA PRO A 26 23.75 -2.50 -23.68
C PRO A 26 24.12 -3.99 -23.50
N PRO A 27 24.78 -4.63 -24.49
CA PRO A 27 25.24 -6.02 -24.37
C PRO A 27 26.11 -6.27 -23.12
N GLU A 28 26.88 -5.26 -22.71
CA GLU A 28 27.78 -5.29 -21.57
C GLU A 28 27.12 -4.93 -20.24
N ALA A 29 25.78 -4.85 -20.16
CA ALA A 29 25.02 -4.46 -18.96
C ALA A 29 25.47 -5.15 -17.66
N SER A 30 25.90 -6.41 -17.74
CA SER A 30 26.37 -7.18 -16.58
C SER A 30 27.70 -6.70 -16.00
N SER A 31 28.47 -5.95 -16.79
CA SER A 31 29.82 -5.50 -16.47
C SER A 31 29.87 -4.03 -16.08
N TYR A 32 28.71 -3.37 -16.00
CA TYR A 32 28.60 -2.02 -15.48
C TYR A 32 28.87 -1.95 -13.98
N ARG A 33 29.49 -0.86 -13.54
CA ARG A 33 29.75 -0.56 -12.13
C ARG A 33 28.85 0.56 -11.64
N PHE A 34 28.31 0.40 -10.44
CA PHE A 34 27.57 1.46 -9.73
C PHE A 34 28.48 2.30 -8.82
N GLU A 35 28.36 3.62 -8.93
CA GLU A 35 28.98 4.63 -8.07
C GLU A 35 27.95 5.67 -7.63
N SER A 36 28.14 6.23 -6.43
CA SER A 36 27.41 7.41 -5.98
C SER A 36 28.41 8.56 -5.93
N VAL A 37 28.11 9.67 -6.61
CA VAL A 37 29.06 10.75 -6.87
C VAL A 37 28.52 12.07 -6.33
N GLU A 38 29.30 12.69 -5.45
CA GLU A 38 29.06 14.06 -4.98
C GLU A 38 29.88 15.04 -5.84
N VAL A 39 29.20 15.95 -6.53
CA VAL A 39 29.86 16.95 -7.38
C VAL A 39 30.11 18.21 -6.56
N LYS A 40 31.33 18.74 -6.58
CA LYS A 40 31.78 19.89 -5.76
C LYS A 40 31.25 21.25 -6.25
N GLU A 41 30.11 21.29 -6.92
CA GLU A 41 29.30 22.51 -7.03
C GLU A 41 28.47 22.66 -5.74
N PRO A 42 28.08 23.88 -5.32
CA PRO A 42 27.67 24.11 -3.93
C PRO A 42 26.54 23.24 -3.37
N THR A 43 25.78 22.48 -4.19
CA THR A 43 24.77 21.53 -3.69
C THR A 43 24.27 20.52 -4.76
N PHE A 44 25.12 19.97 -5.63
CA PHE A 44 24.67 18.94 -6.60
C PHE A 44 25.17 17.53 -6.25
N ARG A 45 24.25 16.62 -5.93
CA ARG A 45 24.53 15.18 -5.72
C ARG A 45 23.79 14.36 -6.75
N ILE A 46 24.43 13.34 -7.29
CA ILE A 46 23.79 12.35 -8.16
C ILE A 46 23.64 11.06 -7.35
N ASP A 47 22.42 10.55 -7.23
CA ASP A 47 22.13 9.36 -6.43
C ASP A 47 22.83 8.10 -6.96
N GLY A 48 22.92 7.97 -8.29
CA GLY A 48 23.55 6.83 -8.95
C GLY A 48 24.20 7.14 -10.30
N VAL A 49 25.40 6.61 -10.50
CA VAL A 49 26.14 6.64 -11.76
C VAL A 49 26.52 5.21 -12.13
N PHE A 50 26.10 4.74 -13.31
CA PHE A 50 26.48 3.44 -13.85
C PHE A 50 27.52 3.63 -14.95
N LEU A 51 28.73 3.18 -14.65
CA LEU A 51 29.90 3.31 -15.53
C LEU A 51 30.09 2.04 -16.38
N PRO A 52 30.30 2.19 -17.70
CA PRO A 52 30.58 1.07 -18.59
C PRO A 52 31.98 0.49 -18.34
N PRO A 53 32.25 -0.74 -18.80
CA PRO A 53 33.60 -1.29 -18.84
C PRO A 53 34.53 -0.39 -19.70
N PRO A 54 35.81 -0.20 -19.32
CA PRO A 54 36.74 0.71 -20.02
C PRO A 54 36.93 0.43 -21.51
N ASN A 55 36.72 -0.82 -21.94
CA ASN A 55 36.97 -1.27 -23.31
C ASN A 55 35.72 -1.27 -24.20
N THR A 56 34.58 -0.78 -23.68
CA THR A 56 33.30 -0.78 -24.41
C THR A 56 33.23 0.40 -25.36
N LYS A 57 32.65 0.21 -26.55
CA LYS A 57 32.37 1.31 -27.49
C LYS A 57 30.93 1.18 -28.01
N PRO A 58 30.05 2.17 -27.78
CA PRO A 58 30.29 3.44 -27.09
C PRO A 58 30.40 3.29 -25.56
N GLN A 59 31.15 4.20 -24.91
CA GLN A 59 31.21 4.28 -23.44
C GLN A 59 30.01 5.05 -22.91
N THR A 60 28.83 4.43 -22.97
CA THR A 60 27.58 5.05 -22.48
C THR A 60 27.53 4.99 -20.95
N ILE A 61 27.48 6.15 -20.31
CA ILE A 61 27.27 6.31 -18.87
C ILE A 61 25.78 6.53 -18.61
N PHE A 62 25.22 5.85 -17.61
CA PHE A 62 23.84 6.09 -17.17
C PHE A 62 23.83 6.83 -15.83
N PHE A 63 22.98 7.85 -15.74
CA PHE A 63 22.70 8.57 -14.50
C PHE A 63 21.33 8.13 -13.99
N ALA A 64 21.24 7.84 -12.71
CA ALA A 64 20.02 7.45 -12.03
C ALA A 64 19.74 8.40 -10.87
N GLU A 65 18.53 8.95 -10.86
CA GLU A 65 18.00 9.76 -9.76
C GLU A 65 16.88 8.96 -9.08
N VAL A 66 16.91 8.87 -7.76
CA VAL A 66 16.00 7.99 -7.03
C VAL A 66 14.92 8.81 -6.36
N GLN A 67 13.85 9.05 -7.10
CA GLN A 67 12.68 9.71 -6.55
C GLN A 67 11.77 8.70 -5.85
N PHE A 68 11.87 8.64 -4.52
CA PHE A 68 10.99 7.82 -3.70
C PHE A 68 9.57 8.41 -3.66
N GLN A 69 8.64 7.84 -4.44
CA GLN A 69 7.20 8.04 -4.20
C GLN A 69 6.77 7.16 -3.02
N ILE A 70 6.71 7.79 -1.84
CA ILE A 70 6.34 7.14 -0.58
C ILE A 70 5.00 6.41 -0.70
N ASP A 71 4.00 7.04 -1.33
CA ASP A 71 2.65 6.51 -1.38
C ASP A 71 2.58 5.15 -2.09
N VAL A 72 3.33 4.96 -3.17
CA VAL A 72 3.34 3.72 -3.96
C VAL A 72 4.03 2.59 -3.21
N ILE A 73 5.21 2.84 -2.61
CA ILE A 73 5.95 1.81 -1.88
C ILE A 73 5.21 1.42 -0.60
N THR A 74 4.61 2.40 0.08
CA THR A 74 3.78 2.15 1.25
C THR A 74 2.58 1.28 0.89
N THR A 75 1.90 1.58 -0.21
CA THR A 75 0.83 0.75 -0.75
C THR A 75 1.32 -0.67 -1.00
N ILE A 76 2.39 -0.85 -1.78
CA ILE A 76 2.93 -2.19 -2.08
C ILE A 76 3.31 -2.93 -0.80
N ALA A 77 3.91 -2.25 0.17
CA ALA A 77 4.34 -2.90 1.40
C ALA A 77 3.15 -3.41 2.23
N VAL A 78 2.11 -2.58 2.40
CA VAL A 78 0.87 -2.96 3.11
C VAL A 78 0.16 -4.11 2.40
N TYR A 79 0.10 -4.07 1.06
CA TYR A 79 -0.61 -5.10 0.28
C TYR A 79 0.17 -6.42 0.13
N LYS A 80 1.50 -6.38 -0.08
CA LYS A 80 2.31 -7.58 -0.33
C LYS A 80 2.86 -8.25 0.92
N PHE A 81 2.99 -7.53 2.03
CA PHE A 81 3.50 -8.08 3.28
C PHE A 81 2.41 -8.16 4.35
N ALA A 82 1.34 -8.92 4.05
CA ALA A 82 0.18 -9.08 4.93
C ALA A 82 0.49 -9.64 6.33
N ASN A 83 1.68 -10.21 6.53
CA ASN A 83 2.13 -10.75 7.82
C ASN A 83 2.96 -9.77 8.66
N LEU A 84 3.27 -8.58 8.14
CA LEU A 84 4.02 -7.56 8.89
C LEU A 84 3.09 -6.69 9.72
N SER A 85 3.55 -6.30 10.90
CA SER A 85 2.87 -5.30 11.72
C SER A 85 3.01 -3.91 11.09
N ARG A 86 2.12 -3.01 11.49
CA ARG A 86 2.16 -1.60 11.09
C ARG A 86 3.53 -0.98 11.42
N GLU A 87 4.04 -1.22 12.62
CA GLU A 87 5.31 -0.70 13.11
C GLU A 87 6.50 -1.21 12.28
N GLU A 88 6.46 -2.46 11.84
CA GLU A 88 7.50 -3.04 10.98
C GLU A 88 7.52 -2.38 9.61
N VAL A 89 6.35 -2.12 9.02
CA VAL A 89 6.23 -1.41 7.73
C VAL A 89 6.69 0.04 7.86
N GLU A 90 6.29 0.75 8.91
CA GLU A 90 6.75 2.13 9.17
C GLU A 90 8.27 2.19 9.36
N ALA A 91 8.85 1.22 10.08
CA ALA A 91 10.29 1.13 10.29
C ALA A 91 11.07 0.83 9.00
N MET A 92 10.53 -0.06 8.16
CA MET A 92 11.10 -0.42 6.86
C MET A 92 11.12 0.77 5.90
N LEU A 93 10.05 1.56 5.87
CA LEU A 93 9.87 2.66 4.92
C LEU A 93 10.35 4.03 5.46
N GLY A 94 10.53 4.14 6.78
CA GLY A 94 10.88 5.38 7.46
C GLY A 94 9.82 6.45 7.27
N VAL A 95 8.54 6.07 7.39
CA VAL A 95 7.36 6.95 7.27
C VAL A 95 6.29 6.56 8.28
N LYS A 96 5.44 7.52 8.64
CA LYS A 96 4.23 7.23 9.42
C LYS A 96 3.10 6.86 8.46
N LEU A 97 2.54 5.66 8.61
CA LEU A 97 1.47 5.15 7.76
C LEU A 97 0.21 6.02 7.85
N GLU A 98 -0.09 6.56 9.05
CA GLU A 98 -1.24 7.43 9.32
C GLU A 98 -1.30 8.70 8.45
N GLU A 99 -0.16 9.20 8.02
CA GLU A 99 -0.05 10.40 7.20
C GLU A 99 -0.29 10.10 5.72
N THR A 100 -0.32 8.83 5.33
CA THR A 100 -0.50 8.42 3.94
C THR A 100 -1.97 8.42 3.53
N ARG A 101 -2.24 8.83 2.28
CA ARG A 101 -3.58 8.84 1.71
C ARG A 101 -4.25 7.47 1.73
N VAL A 102 -3.48 6.43 1.41
CA VAL A 102 -3.96 5.04 1.37
C VAL A 102 -4.49 4.60 2.73
N TYR A 103 -3.78 4.93 3.82
CA TYR A 103 -4.26 4.61 5.16
C TYR A 103 -5.52 5.39 5.54
N GLN A 104 -5.60 6.67 5.16
CA GLN A 104 -6.77 7.49 5.43
C GLN A 104 -8.01 7.00 4.69
N GLU A 105 -7.85 6.65 3.41
CA GLU A 105 -8.91 6.08 2.57
C GLU A 105 -9.39 4.74 3.14
N ALA A 106 -8.48 3.81 3.46
CA ALA A 106 -8.82 2.53 4.06
C ALA A 106 -9.51 2.66 5.43
N LYS A 107 -9.07 3.61 6.26
CA LYS A 107 -9.69 3.89 7.56
C LYS A 107 -11.09 4.48 7.42
N GLU A 108 -11.30 5.36 6.44
CA GLU A 108 -12.61 5.96 6.17
C GLU A 108 -13.58 4.91 5.63
N GLU A 109 -13.13 4.07 4.69
CA GLU A 109 -13.90 2.95 4.12
C GLU A 109 -14.34 1.97 5.22
N GLY A 110 -13.41 1.45 6.02
CA GLY A 110 -13.74 0.54 7.13
C GLY A 110 -14.66 1.19 8.18
N ARG A 111 -14.56 2.51 8.38
CA ARG A 111 -15.49 3.24 9.25
C ARG A 111 -16.89 3.35 8.65
N GLN A 112 -17.01 3.50 7.33
CA GLN A 112 -18.30 3.54 6.65
C GLN A 112 -18.94 2.16 6.65
N GLU A 113 -18.19 1.12 6.31
CA GLU A 113 -18.65 -0.28 6.37
C GLU A 113 -19.12 -0.64 7.77
N GLY A 114 -18.29 -0.44 8.80
CA GLY A 114 -18.67 -0.75 10.18
C GLY A 114 -19.87 0.06 10.70
N ARG A 115 -20.11 1.27 10.19
CA ARG A 115 -21.35 2.02 10.49
C ARG A 115 -22.57 1.43 9.81
N GLN A 116 -22.43 0.92 8.59
CA GLN A 116 -23.53 0.31 7.85
C GLN A 116 -23.88 -1.04 8.47
N GLU A 117 -22.88 -1.88 8.73
CA GLU A 117 -23.02 -3.16 9.42
C GLU A 117 -23.65 -2.95 10.79
N GLY A 118 -23.10 -2.08 11.64
CA GLY A 118 -23.65 -1.82 12.97
C GLY A 118 -25.08 -1.26 12.95
N ARG A 119 -25.45 -0.45 11.93
CA ARG A 119 -26.85 -0.02 11.76
C ARG A 119 -27.76 -1.17 11.39
N GLN A 120 -27.29 -2.09 10.57
CA GLN A 120 -28.07 -3.24 10.13
C GLN A 120 -28.21 -4.27 11.23
N GLU A 121 -27.14 -4.55 11.98
CA GLU A 121 -27.15 -5.39 13.18
C GLU A 121 -28.14 -4.86 14.23
N VAL A 122 -28.08 -3.57 14.57
CA VAL A 122 -29.03 -2.97 15.53
C VAL A 122 -30.48 -3.09 15.04
N LYS A 123 -30.74 -2.93 13.74
CA LYS A 123 -32.10 -3.14 13.21
C LYS A 123 -32.55 -4.59 13.42
N LEU A 124 -31.70 -5.56 13.10
CA LEU A 124 -32.02 -6.98 13.28
C LEU A 124 -32.20 -7.33 14.76
N GLU A 125 -31.38 -6.81 15.67
CA GLU A 125 -31.51 -7.02 17.13
C GLU A 125 -32.84 -6.47 17.69
N LEU A 126 -33.42 -5.45 17.06
CA LEU A 126 -34.71 -4.90 17.48
C LEU A 126 -35.91 -5.69 16.99
N VAL A 127 -35.76 -6.53 15.95
CA VAL A 127 -36.84 -7.31 15.35
C VAL A 127 -37.60 -8.16 16.40
N PRO A 128 -36.94 -9.00 17.21
CA PRO A 128 -37.63 -9.85 18.18
C PRO A 128 -38.36 -9.03 19.25
N ARG A 129 -37.79 -7.88 19.64
CA ARG A 129 -38.40 -6.98 20.64
C ARG A 129 -39.70 -6.34 20.14
N PHE A 130 -39.78 -5.98 18.86
CA PHE A 130 -41.00 -5.44 18.28
C PHE A 130 -42.07 -6.51 18.05
N LEU A 131 -41.68 -7.70 17.59
CA LEU A 131 -42.58 -8.84 17.44
C LEU A 131 -43.17 -9.26 18.81
N ALA A 132 -42.34 -9.34 19.85
CA ALA A 132 -42.78 -9.64 21.22
C ALA A 132 -43.77 -8.60 21.79
N ARG A 133 -43.79 -7.40 21.21
CA ARG A 133 -44.71 -6.32 21.58
C ARG A 133 -46.01 -6.34 20.75
N GLY A 134 -46.21 -7.36 19.92
CA GLY A 134 -47.42 -7.62 19.16
C GLY A 134 -47.44 -7.02 17.75
N MET A 135 -46.32 -6.50 17.25
CA MET A 135 -46.21 -5.99 15.89
C MET A 135 -46.12 -7.15 14.89
N SER A 136 -46.74 -7.01 13.71
CA SER A 136 -46.61 -7.99 12.61
C SER A 136 -45.24 -7.90 11.93
N MET A 137 -44.83 -8.96 11.25
CA MET A 137 -43.54 -8.99 10.53
C MET A 137 -43.49 -7.93 9.43
N GLU A 138 -44.61 -7.66 8.77
CA GLU A 138 -44.77 -6.63 7.75
C GLU A 138 -44.58 -5.21 8.32
N GLU A 139 -45.17 -4.93 9.48
CA GLU A 139 -45.02 -3.66 10.17
C GLU A 139 -43.58 -3.46 10.66
N VAL A 140 -42.92 -4.51 11.19
CA VAL A 140 -41.51 -4.47 11.61
C VAL A 140 -40.60 -4.22 10.40
N ALA A 141 -40.81 -4.95 9.30
CA ALA A 141 -40.05 -4.77 8.06
C ALA A 141 -40.16 -3.33 7.55
N GLN A 142 -41.37 -2.77 7.53
CA GLN A 142 -41.59 -1.39 7.11
C GLN A 142 -40.94 -0.38 8.07
N LEU A 143 -41.11 -0.55 9.38
CA LEU A 143 -40.59 0.36 10.41
C LEU A 143 -39.06 0.42 10.40
N LEU A 144 -38.40 -0.73 10.30
CA LEU A 144 -36.95 -0.83 10.32
C LEU A 144 -36.32 -0.69 8.94
N SER A 145 -37.15 -0.54 7.90
CA SER A 145 -36.73 -0.57 6.49
C SER A 145 -35.88 -1.81 6.20
N LEU A 146 -36.40 -2.96 6.62
CA LEU A 146 -35.88 -4.30 6.36
C LEU A 146 -36.78 -5.00 5.35
N THR A 147 -36.25 -6.05 4.75
CA THR A 147 -37.04 -7.02 3.97
C THR A 147 -37.72 -8.02 4.90
N ILE A 148 -38.80 -8.65 4.43
CA ILE A 148 -39.48 -9.72 5.20
C ILE A 148 -38.50 -10.86 5.48
N GLU A 149 -37.65 -11.22 4.51
CA GLU A 149 -36.63 -12.25 4.66
C GLU A 149 -35.64 -11.92 5.79
N GLN A 150 -35.21 -10.66 5.91
CA GLN A 150 -34.32 -10.22 7.00
C GLN A 150 -35.00 -10.30 8.37
N VAL A 151 -36.30 -9.98 8.44
CA VAL A 151 -37.09 -10.10 9.67
C VAL A 151 -37.24 -11.57 10.08
N THR A 152 -37.51 -12.46 9.13
CA THR A 152 -37.59 -13.91 9.37
C THR A 152 -36.25 -14.47 9.85
N LEU A 153 -35.15 -14.15 9.16
CA LEU A 153 -33.82 -14.63 9.52
C LEU A 153 -33.41 -14.18 10.93
N ALA A 154 -33.74 -12.93 11.31
CA ALA A 154 -33.46 -12.41 12.65
C ALA A 154 -34.19 -13.17 13.76
N THR A 155 -35.36 -13.76 13.48
CA THR A 155 -36.10 -14.59 14.45
C THR A 155 -35.57 -16.02 14.58
N GLU A 156 -34.94 -16.54 13.52
CA GLU A 156 -34.34 -17.89 13.51
C GLU A 156 -32.99 -17.94 14.24
N GLN A 157 -32.29 -16.81 14.36
CA GLN A 157 -30.99 -16.73 15.04
C GLN A 157 -31.08 -16.64 16.58
N GLU A 158 -32.26 -16.34 17.15
CA GLU A 158 -32.49 -16.28 18.61
C GLU A 158 -33.25 -17.50 19.18
N SER A 159 -33.59 -18.50 18.36
CA SER A 159 -34.23 -19.77 18.79
C SER A 159 -33.21 -20.88 19.02
#